data_AF-A0A6G1YNG9-F1
#
_entry.id   AF-A0A6G1YNG9-F1
#
_cell.length_a   1.000
_cell.length_b   1.000
_cell.length_c   1.000
_cell.angle_alpha   90.00
_cell.angle_beta   90.00
_cell.angle_gamma   90.00
#
_symmetry.space_group_name_H-M   'P 1'
#
loop_
_entity.id
_entity.type
_entity.pdbx_description
1 polymer ?
#
loop_
_entity_poly.entity_id
_entity_poly.type
_entity_poly.pdbx_seq_one_letter_code
_entity_poly.pdbx_strand_id
1 'polypeptide(L)'
;MSKTTNKLTLDGLSKTILDKAKESMMDFNLLHSNNSEVGSIAAQQLIYTFKNSDPSLQLHFQTMDILMIEQLAIHFLLYRV
;
A
#
# COMPACT_ATOMS: atom_id res chain seq x y z
N MET A 1 -19.28 22.94 14.90
CA MET A 1 -17.95 22.45 14.50
C MET A 1 -18.13 21.62 13.23
N SER A 2 -17.63 22.10 12.08
CA SER A 2 -17.70 21.35 10.83
C SER A 2 -16.81 20.13 10.94
N LYS A 3 -17.39 18.92 10.86
CA LYS A 3 -16.60 17.70 10.68
C LYS A 3 -16.05 17.76 9.26
N THR A 4 -14.79 18.16 9.13
CA THR A 4 -14.06 18.05 7.87
C THR A 4 -13.95 16.56 7.55
N THR A 5 -14.87 16.03 6.76
CA THR A 5 -14.75 14.69 6.20
C THR A 5 -13.62 14.78 5.19
N ASN A 6 -12.39 14.44 5.61
CA ASN A 6 -11.27 14.31 4.68
C ASN A 6 -11.70 13.29 3.62
N LYS A 7 -11.93 13.77 2.39
CA LYS A 7 -12.27 12.91 1.26
C LYS A 7 -11.10 11.95 1.09
N LEU A 8 -11.34 10.65 1.28
CA LEU A 8 -10.34 9.62 1.05
C LEU A 8 -9.95 9.68 -0.44
N THR A 9 -8.70 10.03 -0.72
CA THR A 9 -8.11 10.01 -2.06
C THR A 9 -7.18 8.82 -2.19
N LEU A 10 -6.93 8.36 -3.42
CA LEU A 10 -5.95 7.29 -3.67
C LEU A 10 -4.56 7.68 -3.14
N ASP A 11 -4.13 8.92 -3.35
CA ASP A 11 -2.86 9.43 -2.81
C ASP A 11 -2.82 9.39 -1.28
N GLY A 12 -3.90 9.82 -0.61
CA GLY A 12 -3.98 9.83 0.85
C GLY A 12 -4.01 8.43 1.45
N LEU A 13 -4.72 7.50 0.79
CA LEU A 13 -4.75 6.09 1.15
C LEU A 13 -3.37 5.46 0.99
N SER A 14 -2.74 5.66 -0.17
CA SER A 14 -1.42 5.11 -0.50
C SER A 14 -0.36 5.61 0.47
N LYS A 15 -0.36 6.90 0.77
CA LYS A 15 0.53 7.49 1.78
C LYS A 15 0.33 6.84 3.16
N THR A 16 -0.92 6.70 3.60
CA THR A 16 -1.23 6.08 4.91
C THR A 16 -0.74 4.64 4.99
N ILE A 17 -0.86 3.88 3.90
CA ILE A 17 -0.38 2.48 3.83
C ILE A 17 1.15 2.44 3.90
N LEU A 18 1.83 3.29 3.13
CA LEU A 18 3.29 3.36 3.11
C LEU A 18 3.87 3.82 4.45
N ASP A 19 3.25 4.81 5.10
CA ASP A 19 3.67 5.28 6.43
C ASP A 19 3.56 4.13 7.45
N LYS A 20 2.45 3.39 7.46
CA LYS A 20 2.28 2.22 8.33
C LYS A 20 3.26 1.09 8.01
N ALA A 21 3.51 0.80 6.74
CA ALA A 21 4.46 -0.23 6.33
C ALA A 21 5.87 0.13 6.80
N LYS A 22 6.28 1.39 6.65
CA LYS A 22 7.57 1.90 7.12
C LYS A 22 7.72 1.80 8.64
N GLU A 23 6.66 2.03 9.40
CA GLU A 23 6.67 1.93 10.86
C GLU A 23 6.69 0.49 11.38
N SER A 24 6.10 -0.46 10.64
CA SER A 24 5.85 -1.82 11.13
C SER A 24 6.72 -2.91 10.51
N MET A 25 7.35 -2.66 9.36
CA MET A 25 8.11 -3.66 8.62
C MET A 25 9.62 -3.42 8.75
N MET A 26 10.36 -4.48 9.11
CA MET A 26 11.81 -4.43 9.22
C MET A 26 12.44 -4.25 7.83
N ASP A 27 13.42 -3.35 7.74
CA ASP A 27 14.13 -3.02 6.49
C ASP A 27 13.17 -2.74 5.31
N PHE A 28 12.08 -2.02 5.60
CA PHE A 28 11.14 -1.59 4.58
C PHE A 28 11.84 -0.75 3.50
N ASN A 29 11.61 -1.10 2.24
CA ASN A 29 12.10 -0.34 1.09
C ASN A 29 11.05 -0.30 -0.02
N LEU A 30 10.65 0.91 -0.40
CA LEU A 30 9.72 1.13 -1.52
C LEU A 30 10.49 1.07 -2.84
N LEU A 31 10.13 0.12 -3.71
CA LEU A 31 10.72 -0.03 -5.04
C LEU A 31 9.96 0.77 -6.10
N HIS A 32 8.63 0.79 -6.00
CA HIS A 32 7.77 1.41 -7.00
C HIS A 32 6.48 1.96 -6.40
N SER A 33 6.02 3.10 -6.92
CA SER A 33 4.73 3.70 -6.58
C SER A 33 4.21 4.47 -7.78
N ASN A 34 3.31 3.84 -8.55
CA ASN A 34 2.79 4.40 -9.78
C ASN A 34 1.27 4.38 -9.82
N ASN A 35 0.71 5.38 -10.49
CA ASN A 35 -0.69 5.37 -10.88
C ASN A 35 -0.90 4.27 -11.91
N SER A 36 -2.02 3.56 -11.81
CA SER A 36 -2.40 2.46 -12.69
C SER A 36 -3.91 2.46 -12.91
N GLU A 37 -4.41 1.49 -13.67
CA GLU A 37 -5.84 1.26 -13.87
C GLU A 37 -6.15 -0.23 -13.86
N VAL A 38 -7.25 -0.62 -13.23
CA VAL A 38 -7.79 -1.99 -13.27
C VAL A 38 -9.23 -1.92 -13.76
N GLY A 39 -9.50 -2.46 -14.94
CA GLY A 39 -10.86 -2.42 -15.51
C GLY A 39 -11.43 -1.00 -15.64
N SER A 40 -10.60 -0.03 -16.05
CA SER A 40 -10.95 1.41 -16.14
C SER A 40 -11.20 2.12 -14.81
N ILE A 41 -10.91 1.47 -13.68
CA ILE A 41 -10.91 2.09 -12.35
C ILE A 41 -9.50 2.56 -12.04
N ALA A 42 -9.36 3.85 -11.69
CA ALA A 42 -8.09 4.41 -11.26
C ALA A 42 -7.55 3.65 -10.03
N ALA A 43 -6.29 3.27 -10.08
CA ALA A 43 -5.63 2.49 -9.06
C ALA A 43 -4.25 3.07 -8.72
N GLN A 44 -3.73 2.74 -7.53
CA GLN A 44 -2.32 2.91 -7.20
C GLN A 44 -1.66 1.55 -7.09
N GLN A 45 -0.54 1.35 -7.79
CA GLN A 45 0.32 0.19 -7.62
C GLN A 45 1.52 0.55 -6.76
N LEU A 46 1.72 -0.21 -5.68
CA LEU A 46 2.85 -0.08 -4.76
C LEU A 46 3.65 -1.38 -4.77
N ILE A 47 4.96 -1.31 -4.97
CA ILE A 47 5.86 -2.47 -4.88
C ILE A 47 6.93 -2.15 -3.86
N TYR A 48 7.07 -2.99 -2.83
CA TYR A 48 8.04 -2.78 -1.76
C TYR A 48 8.56 -4.10 -1.21
N THR A 49 9.71 -4.03 -0.55
CA THR A 49 10.36 -5.16 0.11
C THR A 49 10.48 -4.93 1.60
N PHE A 50 10.54 -6.01 2.36
CA PHE A 50 10.83 -5.99 3.79
C PHE A 50 11.38 -7.35 4.25
N LYS A 51 11.98 -7.40 5.44
CA LYS A 51 12.46 -8.63 6.07
C LYS A 51 11.46 -9.15 7.10
N ASN A 52 11.55 -10.45 7.38
CA ASN A 52 10.81 -11.05 8.49
C ASN A 52 11.16 -10.34 9.81
N SER A 53 10.15 -10.13 10.66
CA SER A 53 10.35 -9.57 11.99
C SER A 53 11.16 -10.48 12.92
N ASP A 54 11.16 -11.79 12.65
CA ASP A 54 12.04 -12.75 13.29
C ASP A 54 13.41 -12.77 12.56
N PRO A 55 14.47 -12.20 13.16
CA PRO A 55 15.78 -12.14 12.53
C PRO A 55 16.43 -13.52 12.35
N SER A 56 15.95 -14.57 13.02
CA SER A 56 16.49 -15.93 12.89
C SER A 56 16.12 -16.59 11.55
N LEU A 57 15.00 -16.19 10.93
CA LEU A 57 14.51 -16.79 9.69
C LEU A 57 15.17 -16.21 8.43
N GLN A 58 15.81 -15.04 8.51
CA GLN A 58 16.49 -14.33 7.40
C GLN A 58 15.67 -14.25 6.08
N LEU A 59 14.34 -14.24 6.16
CA LEU A 59 13.47 -14.17 4.98
C LEU A 59 13.31 -12.73 4.50
N HIS A 60 13.30 -12.58 3.18
CA HIS A 60 13.02 -11.33 2.48
C HIS A 60 11.76 -11.52 1.67
N PHE A 61 10.88 -10.52 1.71
CA PHE A 61 9.62 -10.54 0.98
C PHE A 61 9.59 -9.39 -0.01
N GLN A 62 9.01 -9.63 -1.17
CA GLN A 62 8.57 -8.58 -2.09
C GLN A 62 7.04 -8.62 -2.17
N THR A 63 6.40 -7.49 -1.92
CA THR A 63 4.94 -7.35 -2.01
C THR A 63 4.57 -6.34 -3.06
N MET A 64 3.49 -6.63 -3.79
CA MET A 64 2.81 -5.70 -4.68
C MET A 64 1.38 -5.51 -4.18
N ASP A 65 1.03 -4.27 -3.87
CA ASP A 65 -0.32 -3.86 -3.51
C ASP A 65 -0.93 -3.04 -4.65
N ILE A 66 -2.18 -3.37 -5.02
CA ILE A 66 -3.00 -2.56 -5.91
C ILE A 66 -4.17 -2.00 -5.10
N LEU A 67 -4.26 -0.67 -5.06
CA LEU A 67 -5.22 0.08 -4.26
C LEU A 67 -6.23 0.76 -5.17
N MET A 68 -7.51 0.57 -4.90
CA MET A 68 -8.60 1.22 -5.63
C MET A 68 -9.65 1.78 -4.67
N ILE A 69 -10.26 2.89 -5.04
CA ILE A 69 -11.44 3.45 -4.37
C ILE A 69 -12.58 3.45 -5.38
N GLU A 70 -13.55 2.55 -5.19
CA GLU A 70 -14.73 2.45 -6.04
C GLU A 70 -15.97 2.59 -5.15
N GLN A 71 -16.87 3.54 -5.47
CA GLN A 71 -18.16 3.70 -4.76
C GLN A 71 -18.05 3.74 -3.22
N LEU A 72 -16.98 4.36 -2.67
CA LEU A 72 -16.64 4.42 -1.24
C LEU A 72 -16.13 3.11 -0.61
N ALA A 73 -15.96 2.05 -1.38
CA ALA A 73 -15.26 0.83 -0.98
C ALA A 73 -13.77 0.93 -1.32
N ILE A 74 -12.93 0.33 -0.46
CA ILE A 74 -11.50 0.19 -0.70
C ILE A 74 -11.24 -1.26 -1.12
N HIS A 75 -10.60 -1.43 -2.27
CA HIS A 75 -10.18 -2.74 -2.76
C HIS A 75 -8.66 -2.87 -2.65
N PHE A 76 -8.23 -4.02 -2.16
CA PHE A 76 -6.83 -4.40 -2.03
C PHE A 76 -6.60 -5.70 -2.79
N LEU A 77 -5.68 -5.68 -3.74
CA LEU A 77 -5.09 -6.90 -4.29
C LEU A 77 -3.65 -6.97 -3.80
N LEU A 78 -3.31 -8.04 -3.07
CA LEU A 78 -1.99 -8.26 -2.52
C LEU A 78 -1.37 -9.50 -3.17
N TYR A 79 -0.17 -9.32 -3.69
CA TYR A 79 0.67 -10.40 -4.20
C TYR A 79 2.00 -10.38 -3.47
N ARG A 80 2.42 -11.51 -2.89
CA ARG A 80 3.66 -11.63 -2.12
C ARG A 80 4.47 -12.82 -2.61
N VAL A 81 5.75 -12.59 -2.87
CA VAL A 81 6.77 -13.58 -3.25
C VAL A 81 7.87 -13.61 -2.19
#